data_AF-A0A7S1M7B6-F1
#
_entry.id   AF-A0A7S1M7B6-F1
#
_cell.length_a   1.000
_cell.length_b   1.000
_cell.length_c   1.000
_cell.angle_alpha   90.00
_cell.angle_beta   90.00
_cell.angle_gamma   90.00
#
_symmetry.space_group_name_H-M   'P 1'
#
loop_
_entity.id
_entity.type
_entity.pdbx_description
1 polymer ?
#
loop_
_entity_poly.entity_id
_entity_poly.type
_entity_poly.pdbx_seq_one_letter_code
_entity_poly.pdbx_strand_id
1 'polypeptide(L)'
;AATGAALGLPCAGRLPVAGAEGSYLAGWGGLLSGGNVTLNHKAAYTLTTACQDSSSNPFGFTLFRLLGHTLSFTVDLSRVGCACNVALYLIRGPPRDWSG
;
A
#
# COMPACT_ATOMS: atom_id res chain seq x y z
N ALA A 1 29.37 13.30 -3.99
CA ALA A 1 28.11 14.05 -4.02
C ALA A 1 26.98 13.08 -3.70
N ALA A 2 26.43 13.14 -2.49
CA ALA A 2 25.29 12.33 -2.09
C ALA A 2 24.02 12.91 -2.73
N THR A 3 23.39 12.15 -3.63
CA THR A 3 22.10 12.53 -4.22
C THR A 3 21.01 12.40 -3.16
N GLY A 4 20.29 13.51 -2.94
CA GLY A 4 19.43 13.75 -1.79
C GLY A 4 18.32 12.72 -1.59
N ALA A 5 18.18 12.29 -0.34
CA ALA A 5 17.00 11.63 0.15
C ALA A 5 15.81 12.61 0.06
N ALA A 6 14.76 12.22 -0.65
CA ALA A 6 13.49 12.93 -0.62
C ALA A 6 12.87 12.76 0.77
N LEU A 7 13.08 13.76 1.62
CA LEU A 7 12.38 13.94 2.88
C LEU A 7 10.94 14.39 2.56
N GLY A 8 9.97 13.48 2.75
CA GLY A 8 8.55 13.79 2.85
C GLY A 8 7.72 13.48 1.60
N LEU A 9 7.00 12.35 1.62
CA LEU A 9 5.55 12.31 1.54
C LEU A 9 5.04 10.89 1.89
N PRO A 10 3.94 10.77 2.65
CA PRO A 10 3.38 9.50 3.12
C PRO A 10 2.53 8.82 2.03
N CYS A 11 2.99 8.89 0.77
CA CYS A 11 2.27 8.38 -0.39
C CYS A 11 3.22 8.19 -1.58
N ALA A 12 3.27 6.98 -2.12
CA ALA A 12 4.04 6.63 -3.30
C ALA A 12 3.36 7.04 -4.62
N GLY A 13 2.04 7.23 -4.61
CA GLY A 13 1.26 7.67 -5.78
C GLY A 13 0.01 6.84 -6.01
N ARG A 14 -0.60 7.00 -7.19
CA ARG A 14 -1.85 6.33 -7.56
C ARG A 14 -1.60 4.91 -8.07
N LEU A 15 -2.21 3.90 -7.44
CA LEU A 15 -2.20 2.52 -7.93
C LEU A 15 -3.52 2.25 -8.69
N PRO A 16 -3.48 1.95 -10.00
CA PRO A 16 -4.67 1.57 -10.73
C PRO A 16 -5.12 0.17 -10.29
N VAL A 17 -6.19 0.11 -9.50
CA VAL A 17 -6.86 -1.13 -9.10
C VAL A 17 -8.27 -1.13 -9.69
N ALA A 18 -8.58 -2.12 -10.51
CA ALA A 18 -9.90 -2.27 -11.12
C ALA A 18 -10.97 -2.51 -10.05
N GLY A 19 -12.08 -1.77 -10.11
CA GLY A 19 -13.15 -1.80 -9.10
C GLY A 19 -12.82 -1.03 -7.80
N ALA A 20 -11.67 -0.36 -7.75
CA ALA A 20 -11.25 0.54 -6.68
C ALA A 20 -10.48 1.75 -7.26
N GLU A 21 -11.01 2.30 -8.35
CA GLU A 21 -10.41 3.41 -9.07
C GLU A 21 -10.25 4.62 -8.15
N GLY A 22 -9.08 5.27 -8.22
CA GLY A 22 -8.78 6.42 -7.35
C GLY A 22 -8.06 6.05 -6.05
N SER A 23 -7.63 4.79 -5.91
CA SER A 23 -6.77 4.39 -4.81
C SER A 23 -5.32 4.91 -4.94
N TYR A 24 -4.76 5.33 -3.82
CA TYR A 24 -3.38 5.74 -3.64
C TYR A 24 -2.65 4.74 -2.76
N LEU A 25 -1.35 4.61 -2.97
CA LEU A 25 -0.49 3.75 -2.17
C LEU A 25 0.22 4.61 -1.12
N ALA A 26 -0.26 4.58 0.12
CA ALA A 26 0.33 5.27 1.26
C ALA A 26 1.33 4.36 2.00
N GLY A 27 2.49 4.88 2.39
CA GLY A 27 3.53 4.10 3.06
C GLY A 27 4.94 4.33 2.53
N TRP A 28 5.84 3.38 2.76
CA TRP A 28 7.27 3.56 2.51
C TRP A 28 8.00 2.27 2.13
N GLY A 29 9.24 2.46 1.65
CA GLY A 29 10.21 1.37 1.49
C GLY A 29 10.15 0.68 0.13
N GLY A 30 9.57 1.28 -0.90
CA GLY A 30 9.43 0.67 -2.20
C GLY A 30 9.27 1.67 -3.34
N LEU A 31 8.91 1.14 -4.51
CA LEU A 31 8.69 1.91 -5.73
C LEU A 31 7.36 1.51 -6.35
N LEU A 32 6.56 2.51 -6.70
CA LEU A 32 5.38 2.35 -7.53
C LEU A 32 5.73 2.69 -8.98
N SER A 33 5.44 1.79 -9.91
CA SER A 33 5.61 2.03 -11.34
C SER A 33 4.43 1.44 -12.12
N GLY A 34 3.56 2.32 -12.61
CA GLY A 34 2.30 1.92 -13.25
C GLY A 34 1.42 1.12 -12.28
N GLY A 35 1.09 -0.13 -12.65
CA GLY A 35 0.34 -1.06 -11.81
C GLY A 35 1.20 -1.97 -10.91
N ASN A 36 2.51 -1.79 -10.91
CA ASN A 36 3.44 -2.65 -10.17
C ASN A 36 3.98 -1.96 -8.92
N VAL A 37 3.96 -2.68 -7.80
CA VAL A 37 4.54 -2.24 -6.52
C VAL A 37 5.75 -3.10 -6.22
N THR A 38 6.92 -2.50 -6.17
CA THR A 38 8.15 -3.15 -5.70
C THR A 38 8.34 -2.86 -4.23
N LEU A 39 8.45 -3.90 -3.41
CA LEU A 39 8.67 -3.81 -1.96
C LEU A 39 10.13 -4.13 -1.63
N ASN A 40 10.85 -3.22 -0.98
CA ASN A 40 12.11 -3.59 -0.34
C ASN A 40 11.83 -4.32 0.99
N HIS A 41 12.84 -4.98 1.53
CA HIS A 41 12.73 -5.57 2.86
C HIS A 41 12.33 -4.51 3.90
N LYS A 42 11.33 -4.82 4.74
CA LYS A 42 10.69 -3.91 5.72
C LYS A 42 9.85 -2.76 5.12
N ALA A 43 9.50 -2.85 3.84
CA ALA A 43 8.51 -1.96 3.25
C ALA A 43 7.11 -2.22 3.83
N ALA A 44 6.29 -1.18 3.84
CA ALA A 44 4.89 -1.28 4.21
C ALA A 44 4.09 -0.25 3.41
N TYR A 45 3.00 -0.71 2.79
CA TYR A 45 2.08 0.14 2.06
C TYR A 45 0.63 -0.26 2.33
N THR A 46 -0.24 0.73 2.25
CA THR A 46 -1.70 0.56 2.37
C THR A 46 -2.39 1.34 1.26
N LEU A 47 -3.53 0.82 0.79
CA LEU A 47 -4.36 1.54 -0.17
C LEU A 47 -5.30 2.52 0.52
N THR A 48 -5.23 3.78 0.08
CA THR A 48 -5.99 4.91 0.62
C THR A 48 -6.78 5.62 -0.47
N THR A 49 -7.80 6.36 -0.08
CA THR A 49 -8.65 7.16 -0.98
C THR A 49 -8.03 8.52 -1.33
N ALA A 50 -6.97 8.93 -0.63
CA ALA A 50 -6.22 10.15 -0.88
C ALA A 50 -4.72 9.92 -0.68
N CYS A 51 -3.91 10.72 -1.38
CA CYS A 51 -2.46 10.70 -1.26
C CYS A 51 -2.01 11.47 -0.01
N GLN A 52 -2.22 10.87 1.15
CA GLN A 52 -2.01 11.45 2.47
C GLN A 52 -1.51 10.38 3.45
N ASP A 53 -1.06 10.81 4.63
CA ASP A 53 -0.68 9.86 5.67
C ASP A 53 -1.91 9.11 6.18
N SER A 54 -1.92 7.81 5.97
CA SER A 54 -2.92 6.89 6.51
C SER A 54 -3.05 6.97 8.03
N SER A 55 -2.00 7.41 8.74
CA SER A 55 -2.03 7.60 10.20
C SER A 55 -2.91 8.78 10.64
N SER A 56 -3.17 9.75 9.75
CA SER A 56 -3.91 10.98 10.05
C SER A 56 -5.41 10.91 9.75
N ASN A 57 -5.86 9.90 9.00
CA ASN A 57 -7.27 9.75 8.62
C ASN A 57 -7.73 8.29 8.74
N PRO A 58 -8.40 7.90 9.84
CA PRO A 58 -8.86 6.53 10.04
C PRO A 58 -9.92 6.07 9.01
N PHE A 59 -10.54 7.01 8.29
CA PHE A 59 -11.52 6.74 7.24
C PHE A 59 -10.92 6.83 5.83
N GLY A 60 -9.62 7.10 5.71
CA GLY A 60 -8.93 7.30 4.45
C GLY A 60 -8.56 6.02 3.69
N PHE A 61 -9.02 4.85 4.12
CA PHE A 61 -8.63 3.55 3.55
C PHE A 61 -9.54 3.14 2.39
N THR A 62 -8.98 2.52 1.36
CA THR A 62 -9.77 1.98 0.25
C THR A 62 -10.63 0.81 0.73
N LEU A 63 -11.95 0.93 0.58
CA LEU A 63 -12.90 -0.12 0.91
C LEU A 63 -13.06 -1.10 -0.26
N PHE A 64 -12.71 -2.37 -0.04
CA PHE A 64 -12.96 -3.45 -0.98
C PHE A 64 -14.28 -4.17 -0.66
N ARG A 65 -15.28 -4.04 -1.54
CA ARG A 65 -16.53 -4.79 -1.46
C ARG A 65 -16.38 -6.14 -2.17
N LEU A 66 -15.91 -7.16 -1.46
CA LEU A 66 -15.54 -8.44 -2.08
C LEU A 66 -16.70 -9.42 -2.30
N LEU A 67 -17.84 -9.26 -1.64
CA LEU A 67 -18.93 -10.24 -1.77
C LEU A 67 -19.42 -10.28 -3.22
N GLY A 68 -19.31 -11.45 -3.87
CA GLY A 68 -19.66 -11.63 -5.28
C GLY A 68 -18.60 -11.12 -6.27
N HIS A 69 -17.42 -10.72 -5.78
CA HIS A 69 -16.31 -10.21 -6.58
C HIS A 69 -15.02 -11.01 -6.33
N THR A 70 -14.03 -10.85 -7.20
CA THR A 70 -12.71 -11.49 -7.08
C THR A 70 -11.62 -10.44 -6.96
N LEU A 71 -10.76 -10.56 -5.94
CA LEU A 71 -9.51 -9.82 -5.87
C LEU A 71 -8.42 -10.64 -6.56
N SER A 72 -7.85 -10.11 -7.65
CA SER A 72 -6.80 -10.76 -8.43
C SER A 72 -5.52 -9.93 -8.41
N PHE A 73 -4.38 -10.59 -8.24
CA PHE A 73 -3.06 -9.96 -8.31
C PHE A 73 -2.02 -10.98 -8.82
N THR A 74 -0.91 -10.47 -9.32
CA THR A 74 0.28 -11.28 -9.62
C THR A 74 1.39 -10.88 -8.66
N VAL A 75 2.26 -11.83 -8.31
CA VAL A 75 3.37 -11.59 -7.40
C VAL A 75 4.61 -12.33 -7.88
N ASP A 76 5.74 -11.64 -7.89
CA ASP A 76 7.07 -12.23 -8.09
C ASP A 76 7.74 -12.42 -6.71
N LEU A 77 7.94 -13.68 -6.32
CA LEU A 77 8.58 -14.07 -5.07
C LEU A 77 10.02 -14.56 -5.26
N SER A 78 10.57 -14.47 -6.48
CA SER A 78 11.89 -15.04 -6.83
C SER A 78 13.06 -14.47 -6.00
N ARG A 79 12.87 -13.30 -5.39
CA ARG A 79 13.86 -12.60 -4.55
C ARG A 79 13.52 -12.59 -3.06
N VAL A 80 12.49 -13.32 -2.63
CA VAL A 80 12.09 -13.43 -1.22
C VAL A 80 12.86 -14.58 -0.58
N GLY A 81 13.69 -14.27 0.42
CA GLY A 81 14.50 -15.25 1.14
C GLY A 81 13.71 -16.04 2.20
N CYS A 82 14.35 -17.06 2.76
CA CYS A 82 13.81 -17.81 3.89
C CYS A 82 13.51 -16.88 5.08
N ALA A 83 12.47 -17.23 5.86
CA ALA A 83 12.00 -16.47 7.02
C ALA A 83 11.52 -15.03 6.72
N CYS A 84 11.35 -14.66 5.45
CA CYS A 84 10.65 -13.44 5.05
C CYS A 84 9.18 -13.75 4.76
N ASN A 85 8.29 -12.80 5.06
CA ASN A 85 6.88 -12.87 4.70
C ASN A 85 6.49 -11.66 3.87
N VAL A 86 5.97 -11.90 2.65
CA VAL A 86 5.34 -10.88 1.82
C VAL A 86 3.83 -11.10 1.93
N ALA A 87 3.16 -10.16 2.58
CA ALA A 87 1.74 -10.28 2.89
C ALA A 87 0.93 -9.25 2.09
N LEU A 88 -0.10 -9.75 1.41
CA LEU A 88 -1.25 -8.97 0.96
C LEU A 88 -2.44 -9.45 1.78
N TYR A 89 -3.09 -8.55 2.50
CA TYR A 89 -4.20 -8.89 3.36
C TYR A 89 -5.23 -7.76 3.40
N LEU A 90 -6.43 -8.12 3.83
CA LEU A 90 -7.53 -7.19 4.05
C LEU A 90 -7.90 -7.22 5.53
N ILE A 91 -8.26 -6.06 6.06
CA ILE A 91 -8.72 -5.90 7.42
C ILE A 91 -10.17 -5.42 7.43
N ARG A 92 -10.89 -5.74 8.50
CA ARG A 92 -12.25 -5.23 8.72
C ARG A 92 -12.19 -3.97 9.59
N GLY A 93 -12.85 -2.92 9.12
CA GLY A 93 -13.06 -1.68 9.88
C GLY A 93 -12.04 -0.58 9.57
N PRO A 94 -12.30 0.67 9.98
CA PRO A 94 -11.27 1.69 9.96
C PRO A 94 -10.14 1.27 10.92
N PRO A 95 -8.87 1.42 10.51
CA PRO A 95 -7.73 1.26 11.41
C PRO A 95 -7.88 2.15 12.63
N ARG A 96 -7.47 1.61 13.77
CA ARG A 96 -7.40 2.38 15.01
C ARG A 96 -6.28 3.40 14.90
N ASP A 97 -6.49 4.59 15.46
CA ASP A 97 -5.42 5.58 15.55
C ASP A 97 -4.47 5.24 16.72
N TRP A 98 -3.56 6.15 17.04
CA TRP A 98 -2.59 5.97 18.12
C TRP A 98 -3.23 5.80 19.52
N SER A 99 -4.51 6.15 19.68
CA SER A 99 -5.26 6.03 20.94
C SER A 99 -5.96 4.69 21.12
N GLY A 100 -5.99 3.83 20.09
CA GLY A 100 -6.60 2.50 20.14
C GLY A 100 -8.10 2.51 19.86
#